data_AF-A0A815RZU3-F1
#
_entry.id   AF-A0A815RZU3-F1
#
_cell.length_a   1.000
_cell.length_b   1.000
_cell.length_c   1.000
_cell.angle_alpha   90.00
_cell.angle_beta   90.00
_cell.angle_gamma   90.00
#
_symmetry.space_group_name_H-M   'P 1'
#
loop_
_entity.id
_entity.type
_entity.pdbx_description
1 polymer ?
#
loop_
_entity_poly.entity_id
_entity_poly.type
_entity_poly.pdbx_seq_one_letter_code
_entity_poly.pdbx_strand_id
1 'polypeptide(L)'
;MFFIWIFLIGITNVICEDFYSFTVKDWEGNDHPLEQYRGKVSLAVNVASECSYTDSHYEALVGIQQKLNRGNRNVFQVLAFPSNQFGNQEPH
;
A
#
# COMPACT_ATOMS: atom_id res chain seq x y z
N MET A 1 9.62 57.64 -1.25
CA MET A 1 10.10 56.71 -0.20
C MET A 1 8.89 56.07 0.45
N PHE A 2 8.29 55.02 -0.12
CA PHE A 2 7.40 54.10 0.61
C PHE A 2 7.48 52.74 -0.08
N PHE A 3 7.91 51.75 0.71
CA PHE A 3 8.41 50.46 0.29
C PHE A 3 7.28 49.56 -0.23
N ILE A 4 7.55 48.93 -1.37
CA ILE A 4 6.76 47.83 -1.92
C ILE A 4 6.90 46.64 -0.98
N TRP A 5 5.84 46.34 -0.21
CA TRP A 5 5.70 45.08 0.52
C TRP A 5 5.18 44.02 -0.44
N ILE A 6 6.08 43.44 -1.25
CA ILE A 6 5.80 42.17 -1.93
C ILE A 6 5.75 41.12 -0.82
N PHE A 7 4.53 40.76 -0.44
CA PHE A 7 4.25 39.58 0.35
C PHE A 7 4.79 38.38 -0.45
N LEU A 8 5.97 37.90 -0.06
CA LEU A 8 6.45 36.55 -0.35
C LEU A 8 5.48 35.59 0.36
N ILE A 9 4.33 35.34 -0.26
CA ILE A 9 3.53 34.16 0.04
C ILE A 9 4.40 33.01 -0.43
N GLY A 10 5.17 32.43 0.49
CA GLY A 10 5.90 31.21 0.25
C GLY A 10 4.90 30.17 -0.23
N ILE A 11 5.06 29.74 -1.48
CA ILE A 11 4.36 28.58 -2.01
C ILE A 11 4.94 27.38 -1.26
N THR A 12 4.37 27.04 -0.10
CA THR A 12 4.59 25.73 0.48
C THR A 12 3.96 24.76 -0.49
N ASN A 13 4.77 24.07 -1.29
CA ASN A 13 4.32 22.89 -2.01
C ASN A 13 3.69 21.98 -0.96
N VAL A 14 2.36 21.85 -1.00
CA VAL A 14 1.68 20.80 -0.26
C VAL A 14 2.14 19.51 -0.92
N ILE A 15 3.12 18.85 -0.31
CA ILE A 15 3.46 17.47 -0.66
C ILE A 15 2.28 16.67 -0.13
N CYS A 16 1.30 16.42 -0.99
CA CYS A 16 0.27 15.45 -0.70
C CYS A 16 0.99 14.10 -0.71
N GLU A 17 1.25 13.54 0.47
CA GLU A 17 1.74 12.17 0.57
C GLU A 17 0.60 11.27 0.07
N ASP A 18 0.72 10.86 -1.19
CA ASP A 18 -0.17 9.86 -1.77
C ASP A 18 0.33 8.46 -1.41
N PHE A 19 -0.51 7.44 -1.61
CA PHE A 19 -0.16 6.06 -1.33
C PHE A 19 1.18 5.61 -1.96
N TYR A 20 1.58 6.22 -3.07
CA TYR A 20 2.74 5.82 -3.84
C TYR A 20 4.05 6.44 -3.34
N SER A 21 4.00 7.47 -2.48
CA SER A 21 5.19 8.03 -1.85
C SER A 21 5.79 7.14 -0.76
N PHE A 22 5.05 6.11 -0.30
CA PHE A 22 5.55 5.19 0.71
C PHE A 22 6.53 4.16 0.15
N THR A 23 7.52 3.83 0.95
CA THR A 23 8.39 2.65 0.77
C THR A 23 8.22 1.76 1.98
N VAL A 24 7.92 0.48 1.73
CA VAL A 24 7.74 -0.54 2.76
C VAL A 24 8.91 -1.53 2.70
N LYS A 25 8.99 -2.43 3.68
CA LYS A 25 9.91 -3.56 3.61
C LYS A 25 9.20 -4.78 3.04
N ASP A 26 9.87 -5.52 2.16
CA ASP A 26 9.40 -6.85 1.77
C ASP A 26 9.71 -7.89 2.87
N TRP A 27 9.35 -9.15 2.61
CA TRP A 27 9.55 -10.24 3.56
C TRP A 27 11.03 -10.60 3.78
N GLU A 28 11.94 -10.17 2.91
CA GLU A 28 13.40 -10.31 3.06
C GLU A 28 14.03 -9.09 3.76
N GLY A 29 13.26 -8.02 4.01
CA GLY A 29 13.72 -6.77 4.62
C GLY A 29 14.28 -5.73 3.63
N ASN A 30 14.13 -5.95 2.33
CA ASN A 30 14.56 -4.99 1.30
C ASN A 30 13.55 -3.85 1.17
N ASP A 31 14.01 -2.70 0.68
CA ASP A 31 13.11 -1.59 0.35
C ASP A 31 12.24 -1.92 -0.86
N HIS A 32 10.93 -1.75 -0.70
CA HIS A 32 9.92 -2.02 -1.69
C HIS A 32 9.02 -0.77 -1.89
N PRO A 33 9.35 0.10 -2.86
CA PRO A 33 8.60 1.35 -3.08
C PRO A 33 7.21 1.06 -3.64
N LEU A 34 6.16 1.67 -3.09
CA LEU A 34 4.78 1.45 -3.55
C LEU A 34 4.47 2.12 -4.89
N GLU A 35 5.32 3.04 -5.34
CA GLU A 35 5.28 3.68 -6.67
C GLU A 35 5.18 2.67 -7.83
N GLN A 36 5.76 1.48 -7.70
CA GLN A 36 5.69 0.43 -8.73
C GLN A 36 4.25 -0.07 -9.02
N TYR A 37 3.31 0.24 -8.13
CA TYR A 37 1.89 -0.10 -8.28
C TYR A 37 1.07 1.04 -8.90
N ARG A 38 1.69 2.18 -9.26
CA ARG A 38 0.98 3.28 -9.91
C ARG A 38 0.31 2.82 -11.20
N GLY A 39 -0.93 3.24 -11.39
CA GLY A 39 -1.75 2.86 -12.56
C GLY A 39 -2.38 1.46 -12.46
N LYS A 40 -2.15 0.73 -11.37
CA LYS A 40 -2.87 -0.51 -11.03
C LYS A 40 -3.85 -0.25 -9.89
N VAL A 41 -4.89 -1.09 -9.83
CA VAL A 41 -5.77 -1.15 -8.66
C VAL A 41 -5.08 -2.01 -7.60
N SER A 42 -4.79 -1.42 -6.45
CA SER A 42 -4.16 -2.12 -5.32
C SER A 42 -5.18 -2.41 -4.22
N LEU A 43 -5.22 -3.64 -3.75
CA LEU A 43 -5.95 -4.06 -2.55
C LEU A 43 -4.95 -4.30 -1.43
N ALA A 44 -4.82 -3.34 -0.50
CA ALA A 44 -4.01 -3.47 0.70
C ALA A 44 -4.80 -4.20 1.81
N VAL A 45 -4.21 -5.24 2.38
CA VAL A 45 -4.87 -6.10 3.38
C VAL A 45 -3.91 -6.38 4.52
N ASN A 46 -4.33 -6.12 5.76
CA ASN A 46 -3.63 -6.63 6.93
C ASN A 46 -3.95 -8.12 7.11
N VAL A 47 -2.92 -8.96 7.24
CA VAL A 47 -3.05 -10.42 7.34
C VAL A 47 -2.49 -10.92 8.67
N ALA A 48 -2.94 -12.11 9.05
CA ALA A 48 -2.46 -12.89 10.19
C ALA A 48 -2.49 -14.38 9.83
N SER A 49 -1.55 -15.16 10.35
CA SER A 49 -1.29 -16.57 10.06
C SER A 49 -2.03 -17.50 11.03
N GLU A 50 -2.27 -17.04 12.26
CA GLU A 50 -2.95 -17.82 13.31
C GLU A 50 -4.39 -17.32 13.57
N CYS A 51 -5.07 -16.87 12.52
CA CYS A 51 -6.48 -16.48 12.59
C CYS A 51 -7.37 -17.63 12.12
N SER A 52 -8.54 -17.81 12.75
CA SER A 52 -9.53 -18.82 12.31
C SER A 52 -10.05 -18.61 10.89
N TYR A 53 -9.81 -17.44 10.30
CA TYR A 53 -10.24 -17.08 8.95
C TYR A 53 -9.08 -17.03 7.95
N THR A 54 -7.85 -17.33 8.38
CA THR A 54 -6.63 -17.23 7.54
C THR A 54 -6.81 -17.97 6.22
N ASP A 55 -7.15 -19.26 6.26
CA ASP A 55 -7.23 -20.10 5.05
C ASP A 55 -8.25 -19.56 4.02
N SER A 56 -9.46 -19.23 4.47
CA SER A 56 -10.53 -18.77 3.59
C SER A 56 -10.25 -17.36 3.03
N HIS A 57 -9.60 -16.49 3.81
CA HIS A 57 -9.17 -15.19 3.31
C HIS A 57 -8.06 -15.30 2.28
N TYR A 58 -7.02 -16.11 2.53
CA TYR A 58 -5.93 -16.31 1.57
C TYR A 58 -6.44 -16.92 0.25
N GLU A 59 -7.34 -17.92 0.32
CA GLU A 59 -7.96 -18.49 -0.88
C GLU A 59 -8.74 -17.43 -1.67
N ALA A 60 -9.54 -16.60 -1.00
CA ALA A 60 -10.28 -15.53 -1.64
C ALA A 60 -9.38 -14.47 -2.28
N LEU A 61 -8.26 -14.11 -1.62
CA LEU A 61 -7.29 -13.14 -2.13
C LEU A 61 -6.57 -13.67 -3.38
N VAL A 62 -6.18 -14.94 -3.39
CA VAL A 62 -5.62 -15.60 -4.59
C VAL A 62 -6.67 -15.64 -5.70
N GLY A 63 -7.91 -15.98 -5.37
CA GLY A 63 -9.02 -16.06 -6.32
C GLY A 63 -9.31 -14.73 -7.02
N ILE A 64 -9.36 -13.62 -6.28
CA ILE A 64 -9.60 -12.29 -6.86
C ILE A 64 -8.40 -11.80 -7.68
N GLN A 65 -7.17 -12.02 -7.21
CA GLN A 65 -5.94 -11.70 -7.95
C GLN A 65 -5.92 -12.40 -9.32
N GLN A 66 -6.23 -13.69 -9.34
CA GLN A 66 -6.33 -14.46 -10.58
C GLN A 66 -7.46 -13.95 -11.46
N LYS A 67 -8.68 -13.79 -10.92
CA LYS A 67 -9.87 -13.39 -11.68
C LYS A 67 -9.70 -12.04 -12.38
N LEU A 68 -9.12 -11.04 -11.71
CA LEU A 68 -8.96 -9.69 -12.24
C LEU A 68 -7.78 -9.55 -13.21
N ASN A 69 -6.80 -10.45 -13.15
CA ASN A 69 -5.68 -10.48 -14.08
C ASN A 69 -5.84 -11.49 -15.23
N ARG A 70 -6.97 -12.19 -15.32
CA ARG A 70 -7.32 -13.00 -16.51
C ARG A 70 -7.30 -12.11 -17.75
N GLY A 71 -6.49 -12.46 -18.74
CA GLY A 71 -6.31 -11.67 -19.97
C GLY A 71 -5.06 -10.79 -20.02
N ASN A 72 -4.06 -11.04 -19.16
CA ASN A 72 -2.70 -10.52 -19.24
C ASN A 72 -2.55 -8.99 -19.16
N ARG A 73 -3.51 -8.28 -18.55
CA ARG A 73 -3.39 -6.82 -18.38
C ARG A 73 -2.70 -6.40 -17.07
N ASN A 74 -2.45 -7.34 -16.14
CA ASN A 74 -1.80 -7.11 -14.83
C ASN A 74 -2.25 -5.80 -14.14
N VAL A 75 -3.57 -5.58 -14.09
CA VAL A 75 -4.20 -4.33 -13.66
C VAL A 75 -4.55 -4.30 -12.18
N PHE A 76 -4.47 -5.44 -11.49
CA PHE A 76 -4.88 -5.59 -10.10
C PHE A 76 -3.79 -6.28 -9.27
N GLN A 77 -3.57 -5.79 -8.06
CA GLN A 77 -2.57 -6.34 -7.14
C GLN A 77 -3.09 -6.39 -5.71
N VAL A 78 -3.04 -7.58 -5.09
CA VAL A 78 -3.14 -7.72 -3.64
C VAL A 78 -1.79 -7.42 -2.99
N LEU A 79 -1.80 -6.58 -1.94
CA LEU A 79 -0.66 -6.25 -1.07
C LEU A 79 -0.99 -6.72 0.34
N ALA A 80 -0.36 -7.80 0.78
CA ALA A 80 -0.58 -8.40 2.10
C ALA A 80 0.45 -7.86 3.10
N PHE A 81 -0.02 -7.32 4.22
CA PHE A 81 0.79 -6.74 5.29
C PHE A 81 0.55 -7.52 6.59
N PRO A 82 1.49 -8.41 6.99
CA PRO A 82 1.46 -9.07 8.30
C PRO A 82 1.25 -8.08 9.44
N SER A 83 0.33 -8.35 10.37
CA SER A 83 0.13 -7.51 11.55
C SER A 83 -0.27 -8.32 12.78
N ASN A 84 0.55 -8.18 13.82
CA ASN A 84 0.33 -8.84 15.11
C ASN A 84 -0.58 -8.03 16.07
N GLN A 85 -1.14 -6.91 15.61
CA GLN A 85 -1.89 -5.98 16.47
C GLN A 85 -3.29 -6.49 16.86
N PHE A 86 -3.74 -7.59 16.26
CA PHE A 86 -5.08 -8.15 16.44
C PHE A 86 -4.99 -9.51 17.13
N GLY A 87 -5.10 -9.51 18.47
CA GLY A 87 -5.13 -10.75 19.25
C GLY A 87 -3.82 -11.56 19.22
N ASN A 88 -2.70 -10.92 18.83
CA ASN A 88 -1.39 -11.56 18.68
C ASN A 88 -1.37 -12.78 17.74
N GLN A 89 -2.13 -12.73 16.64
CA GLN A 89 -2.28 -13.84 15.69
C GLN A 89 -1.25 -13.85 14.55
N GLU A 90 -0.20 -13.02 14.63
CA GLU A 90 0.93 -13.01 13.70
C GLU A 90 2.25 -12.99 14.49
N PRO A 91 2.57 -14.08 15.23
CA PRO A 91 3.74 -14.11 16.11
C PRO A 91 5.08 -14.26 15.37
N HIS A 92 5.06 -14.51 14.07
CA HIS A 92 6.21 -14.76 13.19
C HIS A 92 6.28 -13.72 12.09
#